data_AF-A0A239I502-F1
#
_entry.id   AF-A0A239I502-F1
#
_cell.length_a   1.000
_cell.length_b   1.000
_cell.length_c   1.000
_cell.angle_alpha   90.00
_cell.angle_beta   90.00
_cell.angle_gamma   90.00
#
_symmetry.space_group_name_H-M   'P 1'
#
loop_
_entity.id
_entity.type
_entity.pdbx_description
1 polymer ?
#
loop_
_entity_poly.entity_id
_entity_poly.type
_entity_poly.pdbx_seq_one_letter_code
_entity_poly.pdbx_strand_id
1 'polypeptide(L)'
;MFEPIDDLVISIVMRSVQTKVIRDIGWGRQEFTEAPGCILVTPPNCRSYWHFEGAPMVLHVSAPSASIPHWLGIDGSQLAQFPKGPIYDQLVSQLVGRMWNANAAAPGSGAFLDHA
;
A
#
# COMPACT_ATOMS: atom_id res chain seq x y z
N MET A 1 -2.30 -4.34 22.17
CA MET A 1 -3.05 -3.69 21.08
C MET A 1 -2.30 -2.41 20.76
N PHE A 2 -1.94 -2.16 19.50
CA PHE A 2 -1.21 -0.94 19.12
C PHE A 2 -2.12 0.28 19.17
N GLU A 3 -1.56 1.45 19.49
CA GLU A 3 -2.31 2.71 19.37
C GLU A 3 -2.65 2.97 17.89
N PRO A 4 -3.90 3.37 17.58
CA PRO A 4 -4.26 3.72 16.21
C PRO A 4 -3.44 4.93 15.75
N ILE A 5 -2.83 4.81 14.58
CA ILE A 5 -2.16 5.93 13.92
C ILE A 5 -3.23 6.76 13.19
N ASP A 6 -3.21 8.07 13.36
CA ASP A 6 -4.14 9.00 12.68
C ASP A 6 -3.65 9.40 11.28
N ASP A 7 -3.04 8.45 10.57
CA ASP A 7 -2.57 8.61 9.21
C ASP A 7 -3.40 7.74 8.28
N LEU A 8 -3.66 8.24 7.07
CA LEU A 8 -4.00 7.38 5.95
C LEU A 8 -2.73 6.67 5.50
N VAL A 9 -2.76 5.34 5.45
CA VAL A 9 -1.65 4.54 4.93
C VAL A 9 -2.08 3.84 3.65
N ILE A 10 -1.38 4.11 2.56
CA ILE A 10 -1.52 3.39 1.29
C ILE A 10 -0.35 2.41 1.21
N SER A 11 -0.68 1.13 1.08
CA SER A 11 0.32 0.07 0.94
C SER A 11 0.21 -0.53 -0.45
N ILE A 12 1.32 -0.59 -1.20
CA ILE A 12 1.37 -1.13 -2.55
C ILE A 12 2.28 -2.36 -2.51
N VAL A 13 1.75 -3.50 -2.93
CA VAL A 13 2.54 -4.73 -3.04
C VAL A 13 3.50 -4.60 -4.22
N MET A 14 4.78 -4.43 -3.94
CA MET A 14 5.84 -4.27 -4.93
C MET A 14 6.35 -5.61 -5.45
N ARG A 15 6.42 -6.62 -4.57
CA ARG A 15 6.78 -7.98 -4.95
C ARG A 15 5.91 -8.97 -4.19
N SER A 16 5.17 -9.76 -4.95
CA SER A 16 4.30 -10.80 -4.43
C SER A 16 5.06 -12.09 -4.13
N VAL A 17 4.62 -12.79 -3.09
CA VAL A 17 4.97 -14.18 -2.78
C VAL A 17 3.73 -15.10 -2.81
N GLN A 18 2.60 -14.58 -3.30
CA GLN A 18 1.30 -15.24 -3.49
C GLN A 18 0.72 -15.85 -2.21
N THR A 19 0.90 -15.16 -1.09
CA THR A 19 0.35 -15.59 0.21
C THR A 19 -0.97 -14.88 0.55
N LYS A 20 -1.71 -15.40 1.52
CA LYS A 20 -2.92 -14.73 1.97
C LYS A 20 -2.59 -13.45 2.74
N VAL A 21 -3.51 -12.51 2.60
CA VAL A 21 -3.58 -11.30 3.39
C VAL A 21 -4.91 -11.31 4.12
N ILE A 22 -4.83 -11.12 5.43
CA ILE A 22 -5.99 -11.08 6.32
C ILE A 22 -6.05 -9.69 6.95
N ARG A 23 -7.23 -9.11 6.99
CA ARG A 23 -7.47 -7.84 7.69
C ARG A 23 -8.87 -7.75 8.25
N ASP A 24 -9.01 -7.14 9.42
CA ASP A 24 -10.30 -6.72 9.96
C ASP A 24 -10.20 -5.30 10.50
N ILE A 25 -10.80 -4.33 9.81
CA ILE A 25 -10.71 -2.90 10.14
C ILE A 25 -11.95 -2.37 10.84
N GLY A 26 -12.65 -3.24 11.55
CA GLY A 26 -13.97 -2.96 12.09
C GLY A 26 -15.07 -3.01 11.03
N TRP A 27 -14.73 -3.48 9.82
CA TRP A 27 -15.65 -3.63 8.68
C TRP A 27 -15.88 -5.11 8.36
N GLY A 28 -15.47 -6.00 9.28
CA GLY A 28 -15.47 -7.44 9.13
C GLY A 28 -14.13 -7.97 8.60
N ARG A 29 -13.89 -9.25 8.88
CA ARG A 29 -12.72 -9.98 8.38
C ARG A 29 -12.76 -10.09 6.86
N GLN A 30 -11.67 -9.67 6.23
CA GLN A 30 -11.39 -9.77 4.81
C GLN A 30 -10.18 -10.68 4.61
N GLU A 31 -10.26 -11.53 3.59
CA GLU A 31 -9.23 -12.49 3.24
C GLU A 31 -9.12 -12.54 1.71
N PHE A 32 -7.90 -12.38 1.21
CA PHE A 32 -7.59 -12.48 -0.23
C PHE A 32 -6.11 -12.87 -0.41
N THR A 33 -5.72 -13.30 -1.59
CA THR A 33 -4.32 -13.55 -1.94
C THR A 33 -3.71 -12.27 -2.52
N GLU A 34 -2.55 -11.85 -2.02
CA GLU A 34 -1.89 -10.66 -2.58
C GLU A 34 -1.31 -10.91 -3.98
N ALA A 35 -1.21 -9.82 -4.74
CA ALA A 35 -0.63 -9.80 -6.08
C ALA A 35 0.20 -8.52 -6.27
N PRO A 36 1.19 -8.52 -7.18
CA PRO A 36 1.95 -7.31 -7.47
C PRO A 36 1.04 -6.19 -7.96
N GLY A 37 1.28 -4.96 -7.49
CA GLY A 37 0.47 -3.79 -7.80
C GLY A 37 -0.84 -3.70 -7.02
N CYS A 38 -1.17 -4.66 -6.16
CA CYS A 38 -2.32 -4.57 -5.28
C CYS A 38 -2.16 -3.38 -4.32
N ILE A 39 -3.15 -2.51 -4.31
CA ILE A 39 -3.19 -1.30 -3.47
C ILE A 39 -4.14 -1.56 -2.31
N LEU A 40 -3.64 -1.26 -1.12
CA LEU A 40 -4.24 -1.59 0.15
C LEU A 40 -4.35 -0.32 0.99
N VAL A 41 -5.58 0.10 1.31
CA VAL A 41 -5.83 1.37 1.98
C VAL A 41 -6.14 1.13 3.46
N THR A 42 -5.37 1.77 4.34
CA THR A 42 -5.64 1.85 5.77
C THR A 42 -6.16 3.23 6.14
N PRO A 43 -7.46 3.34 6.49
CA PRO A 43 -8.03 4.61 6.93
C PRO A 43 -7.34 5.17 8.18
N PRO A 44 -7.39 6.49 8.38
CA PRO A 44 -6.98 7.10 9.65
C PRO A 44 -7.71 6.52 10.86
N ASN A 45 -7.06 6.59 12.03
CA ASN A 45 -7.59 6.12 13.30
C ASN A 45 -7.98 4.62 13.29
N CYS A 46 -7.35 3.83 12.42
CA CYS A 46 -7.58 2.40 12.32
C CYS A 46 -6.62 1.64 13.25
N ARG A 47 -7.18 0.76 14.09
CA ARG A 47 -6.41 -0.10 15.03
C ARG A 47 -5.89 -1.39 14.39
N SER A 48 -6.16 -1.59 13.10
CA SER A 48 -5.92 -2.85 12.41
C SER A 48 -5.24 -2.65 11.06
N TYR A 49 -4.11 -3.34 10.91
CA TYR A 49 -3.24 -3.29 9.75
C TYR A 49 -3.36 -4.58 8.94
N TRP A 50 -2.91 -4.53 7.68
CA TRP A 50 -2.85 -5.70 6.81
C TRP A 50 -1.86 -6.73 7.38
N HIS A 51 -2.33 -7.94 7.63
CA HIS A 51 -1.49 -9.06 8.02
C HIS A 51 -1.21 -9.92 6.79
N PHE A 52 0.06 -10.02 6.40
CA PHE A 52 0.52 -10.90 5.35
C PHE A 52 1.01 -12.20 5.97
N GLU A 53 0.51 -13.36 5.51
CA GLU A 53 1.00 -14.66 5.98
C GLU A 53 2.44 -14.93 5.52
N GLY A 54 2.83 -14.39 4.36
CA GLY A 54 4.20 -14.41 3.85
C GLY A 54 4.95 -13.12 4.08
N ALA A 55 6.10 -12.98 3.40
CA ALA A 55 6.94 -11.79 3.43
C ALA A 55 7.04 -11.12 2.05
N PRO A 56 5.95 -10.57 1.50
CA PRO A 56 6.01 -9.78 0.28
C PRO A 56 6.78 -8.48 0.51
N MET A 57 7.27 -7.87 -0.57
CA MET A 57 7.80 -6.51 -0.52
C MET A 57 6.65 -5.52 -0.68
N VAL A 58 6.49 -4.62 0.28
CA VAL A 58 5.38 -3.66 0.31
C VAL A 58 5.94 -2.25 0.48
N LEU A 59 5.51 -1.33 -0.38
CA LEU A 59 5.76 0.10 -0.23
C LEU A 59 4.63 0.71 0.59
N HIS A 60 4.98 1.35 1.70
CA HIS A 60 4.03 2.10 2.52
C HIS A 60 4.21 3.60 2.29
N VAL A 61 3.11 4.29 2.01
CA VAL A 61 3.04 5.75 1.95
C VAL A 61 2.02 6.20 3.00
N SER A 62 2.44 7.06 3.93
CA SER A 62 1.57 7.61 4.96
C SER A 62 1.35 9.10 4.78
N ALA A 63 0.15 9.55 5.14
CA ALA A 63 -0.26 10.95 5.08
C ALA A 63 -1.08 11.29 6.34
N PRO A 64 -0.78 12.40 7.05
CA PRO A 64 -1.57 12.84 8.20
C PRO A 64 -3.03 13.08 7.80
N SER A 65 -3.98 12.57 8.60
CA SER A 65 -5.43 12.66 8.32
C SER A 65 -5.88 14.09 8.02
N ALA A 66 -5.36 15.06 8.80
CA ALA A 66 -5.69 16.47 8.72
C ALA A 66 -5.27 17.12 7.39
N SER A 67 -4.28 16.56 6.69
CA SER A 67 -3.78 17.08 5.42
C SER A 67 -4.56 16.56 4.20
N ILE A 68 -5.22 15.41 4.32
CA ILE A 68 -5.87 14.71 3.19
C ILE A 68 -6.99 15.55 2.55
N PRO A 69 -7.93 16.17 3.30
CA PRO A 69 -8.99 16.98 2.69
C PRO A 69 -8.43 18.09 1.79
N HIS A 70 -7.37 18.74 2.27
CA HIS A 70 -6.71 19.81 1.53
C HIS A 70 -6.01 19.29 0.26
N TRP A 71 -5.31 18.16 0.33
CA TRP A 71 -4.60 17.59 -0.83
C TRP A 71 -5.53 17.07 -1.92
N LEU A 72 -6.66 16.48 -1.52
CA LEU A 72 -7.63 15.91 -2.45
C LEU A 72 -8.72 16.91 -2.87
N GLY A 73 -8.78 18.10 -2.26
CA GLY A 73 -9.83 19.07 -2.50
C GLY A 73 -11.22 18.58 -2.09
N ILE A 74 -11.28 17.71 -1.07
CA ILE A 74 -12.52 17.08 -0.59
C ILE A 74 -12.94 17.65 0.77
N ASP A 75 -14.22 17.50 1.10
CA ASP A 75 -14.72 17.74 2.46
C ASP A 75 -14.23 16.64 3.42
N GLY A 76 -13.84 17.00 4.64
CA GLY A 76 -13.37 16.04 5.66
C GLY A 76 -14.39 14.95 6.00
N SER A 77 -15.69 15.21 5.84
CA SER A 77 -16.75 14.21 6.00
C SER A 77 -16.69 13.06 4.98
N GLN A 78 -16.02 13.27 3.83
CA GLN A 78 -15.85 12.26 2.80
C GLN A 78 -14.73 11.26 3.10
N LEU A 79 -13.91 11.52 4.14
CA LEU A 79 -12.89 10.57 4.62
C LEU A 79 -13.49 9.24 5.11
N ALA A 80 -14.80 9.14 5.33
CA ALA A 80 -15.45 7.88 5.67
C ALA A 80 -15.56 6.89 4.48
N GLN A 81 -15.27 7.32 3.25
CA GLN A 81 -15.55 6.57 2.02
C GLN A 81 -14.34 5.77 1.49
N PHE A 82 -13.36 5.46 2.33
CA PHE A 82 -12.19 4.72 1.88
C PHE A 82 -12.55 3.30 1.38
N PRO A 83 -11.85 2.81 0.35
CA PRO A 83 -12.00 1.45 -0.16
C PRO A 83 -11.85 0.42 0.95
N LYS A 84 -12.82 -0.50 1.04
CA LYS A 84 -12.85 -1.56 2.08
C LYS A 84 -11.80 -2.63 1.82
N GLY A 85 -11.68 -3.01 0.55
CA GLY A 85 -10.88 -4.13 0.09
C GLY A 85 -9.73 -3.71 -0.83
N PRO A 86 -9.01 -4.70 -1.39
CA PRO A 86 -7.91 -4.45 -2.29
C PRO A 86 -8.38 -3.75 -3.57
N ILE A 87 -7.59 -2.79 -4.03
CA ILE A 87 -7.78 -2.11 -5.30
C ILE A 87 -6.75 -2.67 -6.28
N TYR A 88 -7.23 -3.05 -7.46
CA TYR A 88 -6.40 -3.54 -8.55
C TYR A 88 -6.41 -2.51 -9.66
N ASP A 89 -5.26 -1.86 -9.88
CA ASP A 89 -5.07 -0.89 -10.95
C ASP A 89 -4.03 -1.41 -11.96
N GLN A 90 -4.38 -1.36 -13.24
CA GLN A 90 -3.53 -1.91 -14.29
C GLN A 90 -2.22 -1.14 -14.46
N LEU A 91 -2.25 0.20 -14.31
CA LEU A 91 -1.05 1.02 -14.46
C LEU A 91 -0.10 0.80 -13.30
N VAL A 92 -0.60 0.71 -12.07
CA VAL A 92 0.22 0.41 -10.88
C VAL A 92 0.85 -0.97 -11.00
N SER A 93 0.09 -1.99 -11.40
CA SER A 93 0.64 -3.34 -11.64
C SER A 93 1.72 -3.35 -12.72
N GLN A 94 1.54 -2.60 -13.81
CA GLN A 94 2.57 -2.46 -14.85
C GLN A 94 3.81 -1.72 -14.34
N LEU A 95 3.65 -0.65 -13.56
CA LEU A 95 4.74 0.12 -12.99
C LEU A 95 5.58 -0.75 -12.05
N VAL A 96 4.93 -1.46 -11.12
CA VAL A 96 5.56 -2.40 -10.21
C VAL A 96 6.32 -3.49 -10.98
N GLY A 97 5.69 -4.07 -12.00
CA GLY A 97 6.32 -5.06 -12.87
C GLY A 97 7.58 -4.51 -13.58
N ARG A 98 7.54 -3.28 -14.09
CA ARG A 98 8.69 -2.63 -14.74
C ARG A 98 9.83 -2.37 -13.77
N MET A 99 9.56 -1.89 -12.56
CA MET A 99 10.61 -1.63 -11.57
C MET A 99 11.40 -2.90 -11.24
N TRP A 100 10.73 -4.04 -11.15
CA TRP A 100 11.39 -5.31 -10.83
C TRP A 100 12.03 -6.00 -12.03
N ASN A 101 11.44 -5.86 -13.22
CA ASN A 101 12.05 -6.37 -14.46
C ASN A 101 13.24 -5.51 -14.91
N ALA A 102 13.25 -4.21 -14.63
CA ALA A 102 14.40 -3.33 -14.89
C ALA A 102 15.62 -3.75 -14.06
N ASN A 103 15.42 -4.22 -12.83
CA ASN A 103 16.49 -4.77 -11.99
C ASN A 103 17.01 -6.14 -12.50
N ALA A 104 16.19 -6.92 -13.20
CA ALA A 104 16.61 -8.20 -13.79
C ALA A 104 17.37 -8.02 -15.11
N ALA A 105 17.19 -6.88 -15.79
CA ALA A 105 17.78 -6.58 -17.09
C ALA A 105 19.07 -5.74 -17.01
N ALA A 106 19.66 -5.56 -15.83
CA ALA A 106 20.95 -4.89 -15.68
C ALA A 106 22.11 -5.91 -15.68
N PRO A 107 22.74 -6.22 -16.83
CA PRO A 107 24.13 -6.66 -16.81
C PRO A 107 24.98 -5.45 -16.36
N GLY A 108 25.92 -5.68 -15.45
CA GLY A 108 26.77 -4.67 -14.81
C GLY A 108 26.90 -3.31 -15.50
N SER A 109 26.32 -2.28 -14.89
CA SER A 109 26.79 -0.90 -14.95
C SER A 109 26.48 -0.31 -13.57
N GLY A 110 27.44 0.14 -12.77
CA GLY A 110 28.42 1.14 -13.14
C GLY A 110 27.83 2.50 -12.79
N ALA A 111 28.05 2.92 -11.54
CA ALA A 111 27.80 4.26 -10.99
C ALA A 111 26.37 4.81 -11.06
N PHE A 112 25.68 4.80 -9.91
CA PHE A 112 24.83 5.95 -9.55
C PHE A 112 25.43 6.55 -8.27
N LEU A 113 25.85 7.81 -8.42
CA LEU A 113 26.71 8.55 -7.51
C LEU A 113 26.03 8.82 -6.17
N ASP A 114 26.82 8.69 -5.09
CA ASP A 114 26.62 9.43 -3.85
C ASP A 114 26.47 10.92 -4.17
N HIS A 115 25.35 11.50 -3.77
CA HIS A 115 25.26 12.93 -3.55
C HIS A 115 25.12 13.15 -2.05
N ALA A 116 26.26 13.53 -1.46
CA ALA A 116 26.37 14.20 -0.17
C ALA A 116 25.65 15.54 -0.17
#